data_AF-A0A7C3LNE5-F1
#
_entry.id   AF-A0A7C3LNE5-F1
#
_cell.length_a   1.000
_cell.length_b   1.000
_cell.length_c   1.000
_cell.angle_alpha   90.00
_cell.angle_beta   90.00
_cell.angle_gamma   90.00
#
_symmetry.space_group_name_H-M   'P 1'
#
loop_
_entity.id
_entity.type
_entity.pdbx_description
1 polymer ?
#
loop_
_entity_poly.entity_id
_entity_poly.type
_entity_poly.pdbx_seq_one_letter_code
_entity_poly.pdbx_strand_id
1 'polypeptide(L)'
;MKVLISAVLVALLCVASYFAAVQGMYIIVGVILPYTAFVVFVVGFAFRLFSWSKSPVPFNITTTAGQQKSLPWIKHNFLENPSNRFHVILRMALEVLVFRSLFRNNQASLVKDRLVYDSNKFLWAFAL
;
A
#
# COMPACT_ATOMS: atom_id res chain seq x y z
N MET A 1 13.89 9.89 25.59
CA MET A 1 12.77 9.39 26.43
C MET A 1 12.00 8.22 25.83
N LYS A 2 11.47 8.29 24.59
CA LYS A 2 10.65 7.19 24.01
C LYS A 2 11.36 5.83 23.98
N VAL A 3 12.62 5.80 23.55
CA VAL A 3 13.43 4.56 23.53
C VAL A 3 13.63 3.97 24.93
N LEU A 4 13.81 4.84 25.94
CA LEU A 4 13.99 4.41 27.33
C LEU A 4 12.72 3.78 27.89
N ILE A 5 11.56 4.37 27.57
CA ILE A 5 10.24 3.82 27.94
C ILE A 5 10.01 2.46 27.28
N SER A 6 10.30 2.33 25.98
CA SER A 6 10.21 1.05 25.26
C SER A 6 11.13 0.00 25.86
N ALA A 7 12.37 0.35 26.19
CA ALA A 7 13.33 -0.57 26.81
C ALA A 7 12.87 -1.05 28.19
N VAL A 8 12.33 -0.15 29.02
CA VAL A 8 11.78 -0.50 30.34
C VAL A 8 10.56 -1.42 30.20
N LEU A 9 9.67 -1.17 29.24
CA LEU A 9 8.51 -2.03 29.00
C LEU A 9 8.92 -3.45 28.54
N VAL A 10 9.91 -3.55 27.65
CA VAL A 10 10.46 -4.84 27.22
C VAL A 10 11.09 -5.58 28.40
N ALA A 11 11.89 -4.90 29.21
CA ALA A 11 12.48 -5.50 30.41
C ALA A 11 11.41 -6.02 31.39
N LEU A 12 10.34 -5.25 31.63
CA LEU A 12 9.22 -5.67 32.46
C LEU A 12 8.50 -6.90 31.89
N LEU A 13 8.29 -6.96 30.57
CA LEU A 13 7.71 -8.13 29.90
C LEU A 13 8.59 -9.37 30.07
N CYS A 14 9.91 -9.25 29.92
CA CYS A 14 10.84 -10.36 30.13
C CYS A 14 10.79 -10.87 31.58
N VAL A 15 10.80 -9.97 32.56
CA VAL A 15 10.73 -10.31 33.98
C VAL A 15 9.40 -11.00 34.31
N ALA A 16 8.27 -10.46 33.83
CA ALA A 16 6.95 -11.06 34.03
C ALA A 16 6.86 -12.47 33.42
N SER A 17 7.44 -12.65 32.23
CA SER A 17 7.50 -13.95 31.54
C SER A 17 8.33 -14.97 32.32
N TYR A 18 9.46 -14.55 32.90
CA TYR A 18 10.30 -15.41 33.73
C TYR A 18 9.57 -15.89 34.99
N PHE A 19 8.90 -14.98 35.72
CA PHE A 19 8.13 -15.35 36.91
C PHE A 19 6.94 -16.26 36.59
N ALA A 20 6.29 -16.08 35.44
CA ALA A 20 5.24 -16.98 34.98
C ALA A 20 5.78 -18.39 34.67
N ALA A 21 6.99 -18.49 34.10
CA ALA A 21 7.63 -19.78 33.85
C ALA A 21 7.99 -20.51 35.14
N VAL A 22 8.52 -19.81 36.15
CA VAL A 22 8.88 -20.38 37.47
C VAL A 22 7.64 -20.92 38.20
N GLN A 23 6.47 -20.30 38.02
CA GLN A 23 5.20 -20.76 38.60
C GLN A 23 4.53 -21.89 37.80
N GLY A 24 5.19 -22.44 36.78
CA GLY A 24 4.63 -23.52 35.94
C GLY A 24 3.55 -23.06 34.96
N MET A 25 3.34 -21.76 34.78
CA MET A 25 2.34 -21.20 33.85
C MET A 25 2.84 -21.09 32.40
N TYR A 26 3.85 -21.89 32.02
CA TYR A 26 4.50 -21.83 30.71
C TYR A 26 3.54 -22.03 29.54
N ILE A 27 2.51 -22.88 29.70
CA ILE A 27 1.50 -23.11 28.65
C ILE A 27 0.68 -21.83 28.41
N ILE A 28 0.25 -21.16 29.48
CA ILE A 28 -0.64 -20.00 29.38
C ILE A 28 0.12 -18.81 28.77
N VAL A 29 1.30 -18.50 29.31
CA VAL A 29 2.06 -17.30 28.91
C VAL A 29 2.93 -17.54 27.67
N GLY A 30 3.49 -18.75 27.49
CA GLY A 30 4.37 -19.08 26.37
C GLY A 30 3.65 -19.58 25.12
N VAL A 31 2.44 -20.11 25.25
CA VAL A 31 1.70 -20.72 24.13
C VAL A 31 0.38 -19.99 23.91
N ILE A 32 -0.54 -20.04 24.87
CA ILE A 32 -1.91 -19.53 24.68
C ILE A 32 -1.91 -18.03 24.39
N LEU A 33 -1.20 -17.23 25.20
CA LEU A 33 -1.19 -15.78 25.07
C LEU A 33 -0.58 -15.29 23.72
N PRO A 34 0.56 -15.81 23.24
CA PRO A 34 1.09 -15.44 21.93
C PRO A 34 0.18 -15.84 20.76
N TYR A 35 -0.36 -17.06 20.77
CA TYR A 35 -1.23 -17.51 19.67
C TYR A 35 -2.55 -16.74 19.65
N THR A 36 -3.15 -16.46 20.81
CA THR A 36 -4.37 -15.65 20.87
C THR A 36 -4.10 -14.20 20.44
N ALA A 37 -3.01 -13.58 20.87
CA ALA A 37 -2.62 -12.25 20.41
C ALA A 37 -2.42 -12.21 18.89
N PHE A 38 -1.78 -13.22 18.32
CA PHE A 38 -1.60 -13.34 16.87
C PHE A 38 -2.93 -13.48 16.13
N VAL A 39 -3.84 -14.35 16.61
CA VAL A 39 -5.17 -14.52 16.01
C VAL A 39 -5.97 -13.22 16.08
N VAL A 40 -5.99 -12.55 17.23
CA VAL A 40 -6.67 -11.25 17.40
C VAL A 40 -6.09 -10.20 16.43
N PHE A 41 -4.76 -10.16 16.27
CA PHE A 41 -4.11 -9.27 15.33
C PHE A 41 -4.53 -9.56 13.88
N VAL A 42 -4.45 -10.82 13.43
CA VAL A 42 -4.80 -11.21 12.06
C VAL A 42 -6.28 -10.92 11.76
N VAL A 43 -7.17 -11.30 12.67
CA VAL A 43 -8.62 -11.08 12.52
C VAL A 43 -8.94 -9.58 12.54
N GLY A 44 -8.35 -8.82 13.48
CA GLY A 44 -8.54 -7.38 13.56
C GLY A 44 -8.01 -6.64 12.32
N PHE A 45 -6.85 -7.06 11.82
CA PHE A 45 -6.26 -6.53 10.59
C PHE A 45 -7.14 -6.84 9.37
N ALA A 46 -7.60 -8.08 9.22
CA ALA A 46 -8.51 -8.47 8.15
C ALA A 46 -9.83 -7.69 8.22
N PHE A 47 -10.42 -7.56 9.41
CA PHE A 47 -11.63 -6.76 9.62
C PHE A 47 -11.43 -5.30 9.19
N ARG A 48 -10.28 -4.70 9.54
CA ARG A 48 -9.94 -3.33 9.13
C ARG A 48 -9.79 -3.22 7.62
N LEU A 49 -9.16 -4.20 6.98
CA LEU A 49 -9.00 -4.26 5.53
C LEU A 49 -10.36 -4.35 4.82
N PHE A 50 -11.27 -5.19 5.31
CA PHE A 50 -12.65 -5.27 4.81
C PHE A 50 -13.44 -3.98 5.09
N SER A 51 -13.23 -3.33 6.23
CA SER A 51 -13.86 -2.05 6.53
C SER A 51 -13.41 -0.96 5.56
N TRP A 52 -12.13 -0.95 5.17
CA TRP A 52 -11.62 -0.02 4.16
C TRP A 52 -12.15 -0.32 2.77
N SER A 53 -12.21 -1.61 2.38
CA SER A 53 -12.74 -1.98 1.07
C SER A 53 -14.23 -1.68 0.92
N LYS A 54 -14.99 -1.74 2.02
CA LYS A 54 -16.42 -1.38 2.08
C LYS A 54 -16.66 0.12 2.06
N SER A 55 -15.68 0.98 2.31
CA SER A 55 -15.85 2.42 2.19
C SER A 55 -15.76 2.76 0.70
N PRO A 56 -16.88 2.98 -0.02
CA PRO A 56 -16.78 3.42 -1.40
C PRO A 56 -16.03 4.75 -1.37
N VAL A 57 -14.90 4.84 -2.04
CA VAL A 57 -14.35 6.14 -2.41
C VAL A 57 -15.15 6.54 -3.65
N PRO A 58 -16.20 7.37 -3.53
CA PRO A 58 -17.17 7.60 -4.60
C PRO A 58 -16.63 8.63 -5.59
N PHE A 59 -15.31 8.65 -5.79
CA PHE A 59 -14.72 9.35 -6.91
C PHE A 59 -14.45 8.30 -7.95
N ASN A 60 -15.41 8.14 -8.87
CA ASN A 60 -15.06 7.72 -10.21
C ASN A 60 -14.06 8.77 -10.73
N ILE A 61 -12.77 8.54 -10.50
CA ILE A 61 -11.74 9.24 -11.25
C ILE A 61 -11.85 8.64 -12.65
N THR A 62 -12.84 9.11 -13.42
CA THR A 62 -12.83 8.96 -14.87
C THR A 62 -11.54 9.59 -15.28
N THR A 63 -10.57 8.75 -15.60
CA THR A 63 -9.25 9.23 -15.91
C THR A 63 -9.32 9.95 -17.23
N THR A 64 -9.25 11.27 -17.11
CA THR A 64 -9.20 12.23 -18.21
C THR A 64 -7.81 12.25 -18.85
N ALA A 65 -6.83 11.55 -18.28
CA ALA A 65 -5.65 11.18 -19.02
C ALA A 65 -6.11 10.29 -20.17
N GLY A 66 -5.87 10.70 -21.42
CA GLY A 66 -6.13 9.88 -22.60
C GLY A 66 -7.45 10.13 -23.32
N GLN A 67 -7.42 9.85 -24.63
CA GLN A 67 -8.50 10.17 -25.54
C GLN A 67 -9.74 9.30 -25.32
N GLN A 68 -10.90 9.95 -25.19
CA GLN A 68 -12.20 9.31 -25.03
C GLN A 68 -12.66 8.58 -26.30
N LYS A 69 -13.55 7.57 -26.13
CA LYS A 69 -14.06 6.74 -27.24
C LYS A 69 -15.11 7.45 -28.10
N SER A 70 -15.71 8.54 -27.63
CA SER A 70 -16.84 9.21 -28.29
C SER A 70 -16.52 9.79 -29.67
N LEU A 71 -15.24 9.98 -30.00
CA LEU A 71 -14.77 10.57 -31.25
C LEU A 71 -14.25 9.45 -32.18
N PRO A 72 -15.02 8.98 -33.18
CA PRO A 72 -14.64 7.81 -34.00
C PRO A 72 -13.43 8.05 -34.91
N TRP A 73 -13.07 9.30 -35.17
CA TRP A 73 -11.93 9.67 -36.01
C TRP A 73 -10.59 9.79 -35.25
N ILE A 74 -10.60 9.72 -33.92
CA ILE A 74 -9.38 9.78 -33.10
C ILE A 74 -9.17 8.46 -32.38
N LYS A 75 -7.96 7.91 -32.47
CA LYS A 75 -7.62 6.64 -31.81
C LYS A 75 -7.85 6.74 -30.30
N HIS A 76 -8.75 5.90 -29.80
CA HIS A 76 -9.06 5.79 -28.39
C HIS A 76 -7.87 5.25 -27.59
N ASN A 77 -7.58 5.85 -26.43
CA ASN A 77 -6.55 5.38 -25.53
C ASN A 77 -7.16 4.59 -24.36
N PHE A 78 -7.41 3.30 -24.58
CA PHE A 78 -8.20 2.46 -23.68
C PHE A 78 -7.55 2.18 -22.31
N LEU A 79 -6.21 2.21 -22.21
CA LEU A 79 -5.51 2.03 -20.94
C LEU A 79 -5.60 3.28 -20.04
N GLU A 80 -5.75 4.44 -20.67
CA GLU A 80 -5.80 5.73 -20.00
C GLU A 80 -7.25 6.15 -19.72
N ASN A 81 -8.14 5.90 -20.67
CA ASN A 81 -9.57 6.17 -20.58
C ASN A 81 -10.35 4.86 -20.80
N PRO A 82 -10.54 4.04 -19.75
CA PRO A 82 -11.16 2.73 -19.90
C PRO A 82 -12.67 2.86 -20.19
N SER A 83 -13.10 2.35 -21.35
CA SER A 83 -14.51 2.34 -21.78
C SER A 83 -15.31 1.07 -21.45
N ASN A 84 -14.66 0.03 -20.92
CA ASN A 84 -15.32 -1.22 -20.51
C ASN A 84 -14.61 -1.83 -19.28
N ARG A 85 -15.21 -2.87 -18.67
CA ARG A 85 -14.65 -3.54 -17.48
C ARG A 85 -13.29 -4.18 -17.75
N PHE A 86 -13.06 -4.71 -18.95
CA PHE A 86 -11.79 -5.32 -19.31
C PHE A 86 -10.64 -4.31 -19.35
N HIS A 87 -10.87 -3.12 -19.91
CA HIS A 87 -9.90 -2.02 -19.92
C HIS A 87 -9.54 -1.57 -18.51
N VAL A 88 -10.51 -1.55 -17.59
CA VAL A 88 -10.26 -1.26 -16.16
C VAL A 88 -9.37 -2.33 -15.55
N ILE A 89 -9.67 -3.61 -15.75
CA ILE A 89 -8.86 -4.71 -15.21
C ILE A 89 -7.43 -4.64 -15.73
N LEU A 90 -7.26 -4.48 -17.04
CA LEU A 90 -5.94 -4.42 -17.67
C LEU A 90 -5.13 -3.22 -17.14
N ARG A 91 -5.76 -2.06 -17.00
CA ARG A 91 -5.13 -0.89 -16.40
C ARG A 91 -4.73 -1.15 -14.95
N MET A 92 -5.64 -1.65 -14.12
CA MET A 92 -5.37 -1.92 -12.71
C MET A 92 -4.23 -2.93 -12.55
N ALA A 93 -4.18 -3.97 -13.39
CA ALA A 93 -3.08 -4.93 -13.41
C ALA A 93 -1.74 -4.25 -13.71
N LEU A 94 -1.68 -3.34 -14.68
CA LEU A 94 -0.45 -2.60 -15.01
C LEU A 94 -0.05 -1.60 -13.91
N GLU A 95 -1.00 -0.99 -13.21
CA GLU A 95 -0.71 -0.09 -12.10
C GLU A 95 -0.25 -0.83 -10.84
N VAL A 96 -0.81 -2.01 -10.56
CA VAL A 96 -0.46 -2.80 -9.36
C VAL A 96 0.82 -3.61 -9.55
N LEU A 97 0.99 -4.24 -10.72
CA LEU A 97 2.13 -5.15 -10.95
C LEU A 97 3.37 -4.43 -11.47
N VAL A 98 3.18 -3.34 -12.22
CA VAL A 98 4.25 -2.66 -12.95
C VAL A 98 4.29 -1.17 -12.64
N PHE A 99 3.46 -0.64 -11.73
CA PHE A 99 3.44 0.79 -11.40
C PHE A 99 3.49 1.72 -12.63
N ARG A 100 2.75 1.36 -13.70
CA ARG A 100 2.88 1.96 -15.03
C ARG A 100 2.78 3.49 -15.03
N SER A 101 1.98 4.07 -14.14
CA SER A 101 1.87 5.53 -13.98
C SER A 101 3.20 6.21 -13.59
N LEU A 102 4.06 5.56 -12.80
CA LEU A 102 5.37 6.10 -12.42
C LEU A 102 6.30 6.23 -13.63
N PHE A 103 6.15 5.36 -14.64
CA PHE A 103 6.92 5.43 -15.88
C PHE A 103 6.69 6.74 -16.66
N ARG A 104 5.56 7.41 -16.41
CA ARG A 104 5.18 8.68 -17.04
C ARG A 104 5.52 9.89 -16.17
N ASN A 105 6.22 9.69 -15.07
CA ASN A 105 6.64 10.77 -14.21
C ASN A 105 7.73 11.60 -14.91
N ASN A 106 7.42 12.85 -15.23
CA ASN A 106 8.37 13.79 -15.80
C ASN A 106 8.86 14.74 -14.70
N GLN A 107 10.17 14.85 -14.55
CA GLN A 107 10.80 15.82 -13.67
C GLN A 107 11.05 17.12 -14.44
N ALA A 108 10.48 18.22 -13.95
CA ALA A 108 10.82 19.54 -14.43
C ALA A 108 12.18 19.96 -13.86
N SER A 109 13.11 20.35 -14.73
CA SER A 109 14.42 20.90 -14.37
C SER A 109 14.66 22.20 -15.13
N LEU A 110 15.39 23.13 -14.52
CA LEU A 110 15.81 24.37 -15.18
C LEU A 110 17.26 24.18 -15.66
N VAL A 111 17.44 24.19 -16.98
CA VAL A 111 18.77 24.11 -17.61
C VAL A 111 18.98 25.36 -18.43
N LYS A 112 19.91 26.23 -18.00
CA LYS A 112 20.23 27.51 -18.66
C LYS A 112 18.98 28.37 -18.91
N ASP A 113 18.22 28.62 -17.84
CA ASP A 113 16.96 29.39 -17.83
C ASP A 113 15.84 28.85 -18.73
N ARG A 114 15.96 27.61 -19.22
CA ARG A 114 14.89 26.91 -19.94
C ARG A 114 14.34 25.78 -19.10
N LEU A 115 13.01 25.71 -19.03
CA LEU A 115 12.30 24.61 -18.40
C LEU A 115 12.36 23.38 -19.31
N VAL A 116 13.02 22.34 -18.82
CA VAL A 116 13.16 21.05 -19.51
C VAL A 116 12.43 19.99 -18.69
N TYR A 117 11.68 19.12 -19.36
CA TYR A 117 11.02 17.98 -18.73
C TYR A 117 11.75 16.70 -19.13
N ASP A 118 12.37 16.04 -18.15
CA ASP A 118 13.04 14.76 -18.35
C ASP A 118 12.21 13.61 -17.72
N SER A 119 12.34 12.40 -18.22
CA SER A 119 11.61 11.23 -17.74
C SER A 119 12.32 10.64 -16.52
N ASN A 120 11.66 10.67 -15.36
CA ASN A 120 12.22 10.14 -14.11
C ASN A 120 11.96 8.62 -13.97
N LYS A 121 12.62 7.84 -14.83
CA LYS A 121 12.51 6.36 -14.83
C LYS A 121 13.13 5.71 -13.60
N PHE A 122 14.03 6.38 -12.92
CA PHE A 122 14.62 5.89 -11.67
C PHE A 122 13.57 5.74 -10.58
N LEU A 123 12.61 6.67 -10.50
CA LEU A 123 11.53 6.59 -9.52
C LEU A 123 10.67 5.33 -9.73
N TRP A 124 10.49 4.91 -10.98
CA TRP A 124 9.85 3.63 -11.29
C TRP A 124 10.74 2.42 -10.95
N ALA A 125 12.03 2.45 -11.32
CA ALA A 125 12.94 1.34 -11.09
C ALA A 125 13.14 0.99 -9.61
N PHE A 126 13.08 1.99 -8.71
CA PHE A 126 13.19 1.79 -7.27
C PHE A 126 11.85 1.56 -6.54
N ALA A 127 10.73 1.56 -7.27
CA ALA A 127 9.41 1.29 -6.70
C ALA A 127 8.98 -0.18 -6.78
N LEU A 128 9.64 -0.98 -7.63
CA LEU A 128 9.51 -2.45 -7.74
C LEU A 128 10.45 -3.15 -6.76
#